data_AF-A0A1S3TDY6-F1
#
_entry.id   AF-A0A1S3TDY6-F1
#
_cell.length_a   1.000
_cell.length_b   1.000
_cell.length_c   1.000
_cell.angle_alpha   90.00
_cell.angle_beta   90.00
_cell.angle_gamma   90.00
#
_symmetry.space_group_name_H-M   'P 1'
#
loop_
_entity.id
_entity.type
_entity.pdbx_description
1 polymer ?
#
loop_
_entity_poly.entity_id
_entity_poly.type
_entity_poly.pdbx_seq_one_letter_code
_entity_poly.pdbx_strand_id
1 'polypeptide(L)'
;MEGMHSTGTSNPQYIVLHEALRAWTGDLPRLLIQLGDNHPACSQALVRLLHRIGQRAWNPTLVCMYNIMQQSLQDFYCTYQEGGPICFGPFLRLPRESQVLALCSIYYFSHLDLPILKSLLYCCLSDDLDSYVLFWIIDVLQLAYERGCIEIADYLSFFITLVARFKVSPEFGSSDFKGDPLC
;
A
#
# COMPACT_ATOMS: atom_id res chain seq x y z
N MET A 1 -22.52 -46.01 -22.63
CA MET A 1 -23.84 -45.52 -22.21
C MET A 1 -24.06 -46.22 -20.87
N GLU A 2 -23.92 -45.59 -19.71
CA GLU A 2 -24.42 -44.30 -19.24
C GLU A 2 -23.37 -43.55 -18.40
N GLY A 3 -23.45 -42.21 -18.44
CA GLY A 3 -22.58 -41.31 -17.69
C GLY A 3 -23.01 -41.14 -16.24
N MET A 4 -22.04 -41.22 -15.32
CA MET A 4 -22.16 -40.68 -13.97
C MET A 4 -21.84 -39.18 -14.00
N HIS A 5 -22.87 -38.37 -14.24
CA HIS A 5 -22.87 -37.00 -13.74
C HIS A 5 -23.13 -37.05 -12.24
N SER A 6 -22.08 -37.10 -11.42
CA SER A 6 -22.21 -36.70 -10.02
C SER A 6 -22.03 -35.19 -9.95
N THR A 7 -23.15 -34.49 -10.00
CA THR A 7 -23.27 -33.06 -9.74
C THR A 7 -22.67 -32.71 -8.38
N GLY A 8 -21.68 -31.82 -8.39
CA GLY A 8 -21.05 -31.30 -7.18
C GLY A 8 -22.06 -30.53 -6.34
N THR A 9 -22.45 -31.07 -5.20
CA THR A 9 -23.14 -30.34 -4.15
C THR A 9 -22.10 -29.54 -3.37
N SER A 10 -21.83 -28.30 -3.79
CA SER A 10 -21.02 -27.37 -3.00
C SER A 10 -21.68 -27.14 -1.64
N ASN A 11 -20.93 -27.34 -0.56
CA ASN A 11 -21.40 -27.14 0.82
C ASN A 11 -21.99 -25.72 0.97
N PRO A 12 -23.23 -25.54 1.44
CA PRO A 12 -23.88 -24.22 1.55
C PRO A 12 -23.09 -23.24 2.42
N GLN A 13 -22.34 -23.70 3.42
CA GLN A 13 -21.45 -22.85 4.22
C GLN A 13 -20.31 -22.25 3.39
N TYR A 14 -19.83 -22.98 2.38
CA TYR A 14 -18.78 -22.51 1.47
C TYR A 14 -19.30 -21.41 0.55
N ILE A 15 -20.55 -21.52 0.10
CA ILE A 15 -21.21 -20.49 -0.73
C ILE A 15 -21.38 -19.19 0.07
N VAL A 16 -21.93 -19.28 1.28
CA VAL A 16 -22.12 -18.11 2.16
C VAL A 16 -20.78 -17.46 2.51
N LEU A 17 -19.75 -18.27 2.79
CA LEU A 17 -18.40 -17.77 3.04
C LEU A 17 -17.89 -17.01 1.81
N HIS A 18 -17.96 -17.58 0.61
CA HIS A 18 -17.51 -16.93 -0.64
C HIS A 18 -18.25 -15.63 -0.95
N GLU A 19 -19.55 -15.55 -0.71
CA GLU A 19 -20.35 -14.33 -0.91
C GLU A 19 -19.97 -13.23 0.09
N ALA A 20 -19.88 -13.56 1.37
CA ALA A 20 -19.45 -12.62 2.41
C ALA A 20 -18.04 -12.10 2.11
N LEU A 21 -17.14 -13.02 1.77
CA LEU A 21 -15.78 -12.74 1.37
C LEU A 21 -15.71 -11.80 0.14
N ARG A 22 -16.56 -12.01 -0.88
CA ARG A 22 -16.64 -11.13 -2.05
C ARG A 22 -17.16 -9.73 -1.71
N ALA A 23 -18.12 -9.59 -0.80
CA ALA A 23 -18.58 -8.27 -0.38
C ALA A 23 -17.45 -7.50 0.35
N TRP A 24 -16.70 -8.20 1.21
CA TRP A 24 -15.67 -7.58 2.04
C TRP A 24 -14.50 -6.98 1.26
N THR A 25 -14.15 -7.52 0.08
CA THR A 25 -13.06 -6.95 -0.74
C THR A 25 -13.34 -5.52 -1.21
N GLY A 26 -14.61 -5.19 -1.41
CA GLY A 26 -15.05 -3.82 -1.72
C GLY A 26 -15.35 -3.01 -0.46
N ASP A 27 -16.08 -3.60 0.48
CA ASP A 27 -16.68 -2.86 1.60
C ASP A 27 -15.65 -2.45 2.66
N LEU A 28 -14.67 -3.31 2.98
CA LEU A 28 -13.71 -3.00 4.05
C LEU A 28 -12.82 -1.79 3.71
N PRO A 29 -12.21 -1.70 2.51
CA PRO A 29 -11.43 -0.52 2.16
C PRO A 29 -12.29 0.75 2.07
N ARG A 30 -13.48 0.65 1.49
CA ARG A 30 -14.43 1.78 1.42
C ARG A 30 -14.80 2.31 2.79
N LEU A 31 -15.12 1.40 3.72
CA LEU A 31 -15.45 1.77 5.09
C LEU A 31 -14.25 2.40 5.80
N LEU A 32 -13.04 1.85 5.59
CA LEU A 32 -11.81 2.42 6.13
C LEU A 32 -11.54 3.84 5.60
N ILE A 33 -11.76 4.08 4.31
CA ILE A 33 -11.64 5.41 3.69
C ILE A 33 -12.68 6.39 4.27
N GLN A 34 -13.92 5.95 4.42
CA GLN A 34 -15.02 6.78 4.93
C GLN A 34 -14.84 7.16 6.41
N LEU A 35 -14.41 6.21 7.24
CA LEU A 35 -14.14 6.47 8.65
C LEU A 35 -12.91 7.36 8.83
N GLY A 36 -11.84 7.02 8.11
CA GLY A 36 -10.62 7.81 8.02
C GLY A 36 -10.09 8.30 9.36
N ASP A 37 -9.60 9.53 9.36
CA ASP A 37 -9.11 10.25 10.54
C ASP A 37 -10.23 10.84 11.41
N ASN A 38 -11.47 10.90 10.91
CA ASN A 38 -12.64 11.35 11.68
C ASN A 38 -13.02 10.36 12.79
N HIS A 39 -12.71 9.07 12.59
CA HIS A 39 -13.00 7.99 13.54
C HIS A 39 -11.77 7.08 13.76
N PRO A 40 -10.68 7.60 14.35
CA PRO A 40 -9.38 6.92 14.35
C PRO A 40 -9.40 5.58 15.09
N ALA A 41 -10.19 5.44 16.15
CA ALA A 41 -10.36 4.17 16.85
C ALA A 41 -11.05 3.09 15.98
N CYS A 42 -12.06 3.49 15.21
CA CYS A 42 -12.77 2.60 14.28
C CYS A 42 -11.87 2.22 13.09
N SER A 43 -11.15 3.19 12.53
CA SER A 43 -10.16 2.95 11.48
C SER A 43 -9.07 2.00 11.95
N GLN A 44 -8.55 2.17 13.17
CA GLN A 44 -7.58 1.25 13.75
C GLN A 44 -8.16 -0.17 13.92
N ALA A 45 -9.43 -0.30 14.32
CA ALA A 45 -10.09 -1.61 14.40
C ALA A 45 -10.21 -2.29 13.02
N LEU A 46 -10.54 -1.53 11.97
CA LEU A 46 -10.56 -2.04 10.60
C LEU A 46 -9.18 -2.42 10.09
N VAL A 47 -8.16 -1.61 10.35
CA VAL A 47 -6.77 -1.95 9.99
C VAL A 47 -6.31 -3.22 10.72
N ARG A 48 -6.66 -3.40 12.00
CA ARG A 48 -6.42 -4.67 12.73
C ARG A 48 -7.14 -5.85 12.10
N LEU A 49 -8.37 -5.65 11.62
CA LEU A 49 -9.13 -6.68 10.92
C LEU A 49 -8.44 -7.05 9.60
N LEU A 50 -8.06 -6.07 8.78
CA LEU A 50 -7.31 -6.26 7.53
C LEU A 50 -6.02 -7.04 7.79
N HIS A 51 -5.24 -6.62 8.78
CA HIS A 51 -4.00 -7.30 9.17
C HIS A 51 -4.25 -8.77 9.55
N ARG A 52 -5.29 -9.05 10.35
CA ARG A 52 -5.65 -10.43 10.74
C ARG A 52 -6.10 -11.28 9.56
N ILE A 53 -6.81 -10.70 8.60
CA ILE A 53 -7.19 -11.39 7.35
C ILE A 53 -5.94 -11.72 6.55
N GLY A 54 -5.02 -10.76 6.39
CA GLY A 54 -3.73 -10.95 5.74
C GLY A 54 -2.90 -12.07 6.36
N GLN A 55 -2.81 -12.14 7.70
CA GLN A 55 -2.17 -13.24 8.43
C GLN A 55 -2.77 -14.62 8.12
N ARG A 56 -4.00 -14.68 7.62
CA ARG A 56 -4.70 -15.91 7.23
C ARG A 56 -4.72 -16.14 5.71
N ALA A 57 -4.14 -15.24 4.93
CA ALA A 57 -3.98 -15.36 3.48
C ALA A 57 -2.88 -16.36 3.07
N TRP A 58 -2.82 -17.51 3.74
CA TRP A 58 -2.18 -18.74 3.26
C TRP A 58 -3.23 -19.71 2.69
N ASN A 59 -4.52 -19.47 2.96
CA ASN A 59 -5.61 -20.13 2.28
C ASN A 59 -5.76 -19.56 0.85
N PRO A 60 -5.74 -20.38 -0.22
CA PRO A 60 -5.80 -19.89 -1.61
C PRO A 60 -6.99 -18.99 -1.94
N THR A 61 -8.16 -19.25 -1.34
CA THR A 61 -9.35 -18.40 -1.51
C THR A 61 -9.11 -17.02 -0.90
N LEU A 62 -8.55 -16.96 0.31
CA LEU A 62 -8.25 -15.70 0.97
C LEU A 62 -7.13 -14.93 0.26
N VAL A 63 -6.11 -15.61 -0.28
CA VAL A 63 -5.03 -14.97 -1.07
C VAL A 63 -5.60 -14.18 -2.24
N CYS A 64 -6.42 -14.83 -3.07
CA CYS A 64 -7.00 -14.20 -4.25
C CYS A 64 -7.78 -12.94 -3.90
N MET A 65 -8.64 -13.04 -2.88
CA MET A 65 -9.45 -11.92 -2.46
C MET A 65 -8.68 -10.79 -1.80
N TYR A 66 -7.70 -11.14 -0.96
CA TYR A 66 -6.86 -10.16 -0.31
C TYR A 66 -6.13 -9.35 -1.40
N ASN A 67 -5.60 -10.02 -2.43
CA ASN A 67 -5.01 -9.32 -3.58
C ASN A 67 -6.00 -8.41 -4.31
N ILE A 68 -7.24 -8.86 -4.56
CA ILE A 68 -8.28 -8.02 -5.21
C ILE A 68 -8.54 -6.73 -4.43
N MET A 69 -8.40 -6.77 -3.10
CA MET A 69 -8.62 -5.62 -2.22
C MET A 69 -7.62 -4.47 -2.45
N GLN A 70 -6.45 -4.71 -3.05
CA GLN A 70 -5.45 -3.66 -3.31
C GLN A 70 -6.04 -2.49 -4.10
N GLN A 71 -6.87 -2.80 -5.11
CA GLN A 71 -7.48 -1.82 -6.00
C GLN A 71 -8.38 -0.83 -5.27
N SER A 72 -9.13 -1.29 -4.27
CA SER A 72 -9.99 -0.44 -3.45
C SER A 72 -9.24 0.19 -2.26
N LEU A 73 -8.09 -0.36 -1.89
CA LEU A 73 -7.27 0.12 -0.77
C LEU A 73 -6.31 1.26 -1.17
N GLN A 74 -5.95 1.42 -2.45
CA GLN A 74 -5.06 2.49 -2.90
C GLN A 74 -5.51 3.90 -2.44
N ASP A 75 -6.82 4.16 -2.48
CA ASP A 75 -7.40 5.47 -2.16
C ASP A 75 -7.32 5.78 -0.65
N PHE A 76 -7.10 4.77 0.18
CA PHE A 76 -6.81 4.98 1.60
C PHE A 76 -5.45 5.66 1.81
N TYR A 77 -4.48 5.41 0.93
CA TYR A 77 -3.16 6.05 0.94
C TYR A 77 -3.20 7.36 0.16
N CYS A 78 -3.51 7.29 -1.13
CA CYS A 78 -3.57 8.44 -2.02
C CYS A 78 -4.31 8.11 -3.32
N THR A 79 -5.18 9.00 -3.76
CA THR A 79 -5.79 8.96 -5.08
C THR A 79 -5.04 9.91 -6.03
N TYR A 80 -4.69 9.41 -7.21
CA TYR A 80 -4.13 10.21 -8.29
C TYR A 80 -5.05 10.16 -9.51
N GLN A 81 -5.43 11.33 -10.01
CA GLN A 81 -6.04 11.47 -11.34
C GLN A 81 -5.01 12.07 -12.28
N GLU A 82 -4.89 11.50 -13.48
CA GLU A 82 -3.93 11.96 -14.48
C GLU A 82 -4.16 13.43 -14.84
N GLY A 83 -3.16 14.29 -14.57
CA GLY A 83 -3.26 15.73 -14.77
C GLY A 83 -4.05 16.49 -13.69
N GLY A 84 -4.53 15.81 -12.65
CA GLY A 84 -5.23 16.39 -11.50
C GLY A 84 -4.33 16.61 -10.28
N PRO A 85 -4.85 17.28 -9.25
CA PRO A 85 -4.15 17.40 -7.96
C PRO A 85 -4.02 16.03 -7.29
N ILE A 86 -2.96 15.88 -6.49
CA ILE A 86 -2.77 14.70 -5.63
C ILE A 86 -3.75 14.82 -4.46
N CYS A 87 -4.57 13.79 -4.26
CA CYS A 87 -5.54 13.73 -3.17
C CYS A 87 -5.09 12.69 -2.14
N PHE A 88 -4.55 13.16 -1.02
CA PHE A 88 -4.08 12.30 0.05
C PHE A 88 -5.24 11.63 0.81
N GLY A 89 -5.14 10.31 0.96
CA GLY A 89 -6.11 9.51 1.68
C GLY A 89 -5.96 9.67 3.21
N PRO A 90 -6.86 9.05 3.99
CA PRO A 90 -6.86 9.18 5.45
C PRO A 90 -5.61 8.62 6.13
N PHE A 91 -4.86 7.72 5.47
CA PHE A 91 -3.64 7.12 6.01
C PHE A 91 -2.70 8.17 6.63
N LEU A 92 -2.42 9.27 5.94
CA LEU A 92 -1.47 10.29 6.40
C LEU A 92 -1.88 10.99 7.70
N ARG A 93 -3.18 11.02 8.01
CA ARG A 93 -3.74 11.71 9.18
C ARG A 93 -4.06 10.77 10.35
N LEU A 94 -3.88 9.46 10.18
CA LEU A 94 -4.08 8.50 11.24
C LEU A 94 -2.95 8.54 12.28
N PRO A 95 -3.22 8.10 13.54
CA PRO A 95 -2.16 7.90 14.52
C PRO A 95 -1.07 6.96 13.99
N ARG A 96 0.19 7.27 14.30
CA ARG A 96 1.38 6.53 13.84
C ARG A 96 1.26 5.01 13.96
N GLU A 97 0.75 4.51 15.08
CA GLU A 97 0.56 3.07 15.28
C GLU A 97 -0.39 2.44 14.26
N SER A 98 -1.44 3.17 13.87
CA SER A 98 -2.41 2.73 12.86
C SER A 98 -1.80 2.75 11.46
N GLN A 99 -0.94 3.75 11.17
CA GLN A 99 -0.19 3.83 9.93
C GLN A 99 0.74 2.61 9.78
N VAL A 100 1.57 2.35 10.80
CA VAL A 100 2.49 1.19 10.80
C VAL A 100 1.70 -0.11 10.62
N LEU A 101 0.59 -0.29 11.33
CA LEU A 101 -0.22 -1.49 11.20
C LEU A 101 -0.85 -1.64 9.80
N ALA A 102 -1.23 -0.53 9.16
CA ALA A 102 -1.72 -0.54 7.79
C ALA A 102 -0.61 -0.98 6.82
N LEU A 103 0.61 -0.48 6.99
CA LEU A 103 1.79 -0.93 6.25
C LEU A 103 2.10 -2.40 6.48
N CYS A 104 1.99 -2.89 7.72
CA CYS A 104 2.12 -4.32 8.02
C CYS A 104 1.04 -5.17 7.34
N SER A 105 -0.11 -4.60 6.98
CA SER A 105 -1.17 -5.31 6.26
C SER A 105 -0.82 -5.50 4.77
N ILE A 106 -0.03 -4.58 4.19
CA ILE A 106 0.47 -4.66 2.80
C ILE A 106 1.40 -5.86 2.61
N TYR A 107 2.19 -6.21 3.65
CA TYR A 107 3.09 -7.36 3.62
C TYR A 107 2.38 -8.66 3.20
N TYR A 108 1.09 -8.84 3.48
CA TYR A 108 0.41 -10.11 3.16
C TYR A 108 -0.10 -10.23 1.72
N PHE A 109 0.04 -9.19 0.89
CA PHE A 109 -0.25 -9.34 -0.54
C PHE A 109 0.75 -10.29 -1.20
N SER A 110 0.28 -11.09 -2.16
CA SER A 110 1.16 -12.01 -2.90
C SER A 110 1.96 -11.29 -3.99
N HIS A 111 1.48 -10.12 -4.42
CA HIS A 111 2.12 -9.19 -5.34
C HIS A 111 1.65 -7.78 -4.97
N LEU A 112 2.48 -6.75 -5.16
CA LEU A 112 2.07 -5.35 -5.04
C LEU A 112 1.91 -4.76 -6.43
N ASP A 113 0.70 -4.30 -6.73
CA ASP A 113 0.42 -3.69 -8.02
C ASP A 113 0.97 -2.25 -8.13
N LEU A 114 1.17 -1.79 -9.36
CA LEU A 114 1.66 -0.44 -9.60
C LEU A 114 0.79 0.66 -8.96
N PRO A 115 -0.56 0.54 -8.91
CA PRO A 115 -1.38 1.53 -8.23
C PRO A 115 -1.14 1.64 -6.72
N ILE A 116 -1.01 0.52 -5.97
CA ILE A 116 -0.69 0.59 -4.54
C ILE A 116 0.71 1.19 -4.33
N LEU A 117 1.68 0.81 -5.17
CA LEU A 117 3.04 1.37 -5.11
C LEU A 117 3.05 2.88 -5.38
N LYS A 118 2.29 3.36 -6.38
CA LYS A 118 2.16 4.78 -6.67
C LYS A 118 1.50 5.54 -5.51
N SER A 119 0.43 4.98 -4.93
CA SER A 119 -0.25 5.63 -3.81
C SER A 119 0.66 5.78 -2.58
N LEU A 120 1.45 4.75 -2.26
CA LEU A 120 2.48 4.79 -1.21
C LEU A 120 3.60 5.79 -1.55
N LEU A 121 4.06 5.83 -2.80
CA LEU A 121 5.06 6.79 -3.25
C LEU A 121 4.58 8.22 -3.03
N TYR A 122 3.33 8.53 -3.38
CA TYR A 122 2.78 9.86 -3.13
C TYR A 122 2.71 10.17 -1.63
N CYS A 123 2.37 9.21 -0.77
CA CYS A 123 2.48 9.42 0.67
C CYS A 123 3.91 9.78 1.10
N CYS A 124 4.93 9.11 0.57
CA CYS A 124 6.34 9.42 0.83
C CYS A 124 6.77 10.81 0.35
N LEU A 125 6.05 11.40 -0.61
CA LEU A 125 6.29 12.73 -1.15
C LEU A 125 5.48 13.83 -0.44
N SER A 126 4.65 13.47 0.55
CA SER A 126 3.90 14.43 1.36
C SER A 126 4.77 14.98 2.48
N ASP A 127 4.73 16.29 2.69
CA ASP A 127 5.39 16.95 3.82
C ASP A 127 4.76 16.58 5.18
N ASP A 128 3.54 16.03 5.17
CA ASP A 128 2.82 15.61 6.37
C ASP A 128 3.24 14.20 6.85
N LEU A 129 4.03 13.46 6.06
CA LEU A 129 4.44 12.12 6.43
C LEU A 129 5.58 12.16 7.46
N ASP A 130 5.33 11.56 8.63
CA ASP A 130 6.34 11.37 9.66
C ASP A 130 7.52 10.51 9.16
N SER A 131 8.76 10.93 9.41
CA SER A 131 9.97 10.23 8.92
C SER A 131 10.06 8.78 9.42
N TYR A 132 9.54 8.46 10.61
CA TYR A 132 9.48 7.09 11.10
C TYR A 132 8.60 6.22 10.20
N VAL A 133 7.47 6.76 9.71
CA VAL A 133 6.54 6.06 8.83
C VAL A 133 7.14 5.92 7.43
N LEU A 134 7.88 6.93 6.95
CA LEU A 134 8.65 6.83 5.71
C LEU A 134 9.62 5.63 5.74
N PHE A 135 10.42 5.49 6.80
CA PHE A 135 11.32 4.35 6.94
C PHE A 135 10.55 3.02 6.98
N TRP A 136 9.40 2.97 7.63
CA TRP A 136 8.53 1.79 7.60
C TRP A 136 8.01 1.45 6.20
N ILE A 137 7.67 2.44 5.38
CA ILE A 137 7.28 2.19 3.99
C ILE A 137 8.45 1.57 3.22
N ILE A 138 9.66 2.12 3.38
CA ILE A 138 10.89 1.61 2.76
C ILE A 138 11.14 0.16 3.17
N ASP A 139 11.06 -0.15 4.47
CA ASP A 139 11.27 -1.50 5.00
C ASP A 139 10.24 -2.50 4.47
N VAL A 140 8.96 -2.11 4.41
CA VAL A 140 7.90 -2.96 3.85
C VAL A 140 8.13 -3.24 2.37
N LEU A 141 8.59 -2.25 1.60
CA LEU A 141 8.92 -2.42 0.18
C LEU A 141 10.13 -3.32 -0.03
N GLN A 142 11.20 -3.15 0.78
CA GLN A 142 12.37 -4.03 0.75
C GLN A 142 11.97 -5.48 1.03
N LEU A 143 11.20 -5.72 2.09
CA LEU A 143 10.70 -7.07 2.44
C LEU A 143 9.80 -7.66 1.35
N ALA A 144 8.96 -6.85 0.72
CA ALA A 144 8.10 -7.30 -0.38
C ALA A 144 8.93 -7.65 -1.63
N TYR A 145 9.96 -6.87 -1.96
CA TYR A 145 10.87 -7.16 -3.06
C TYR A 145 11.68 -8.45 -2.82
N GLU A 146 12.24 -8.65 -1.62
CA GLU A 146 12.97 -9.87 -1.25
C GLU A 146 12.12 -11.14 -1.38
N ARG A 147 10.81 -11.01 -1.19
CA ARG A 147 9.84 -12.10 -1.35
C ARG A 147 9.37 -12.32 -2.80
N GLY A 148 9.83 -11.49 -3.74
CA GLY A 148 9.39 -11.52 -5.13
C GLY A 148 7.98 -10.99 -5.35
N CYS A 149 7.46 -10.16 -4.44
CA CYS A 149 6.14 -9.54 -4.56
C CYS A 149 6.15 -8.25 -5.39
N ILE A 150 7.32 -7.73 -5.75
CA ILE A 150 7.51 -6.52 -6.56
C ILE A 150 8.50 -6.83 -7.68
N GLU A 151 8.17 -6.43 -8.90
CA GLU A 151 9.11 -6.48 -10.02
C GLU A 151 10.28 -5.51 -9.80
N ILE A 152 11.50 -5.90 -10.19
CA ILE A 152 12.70 -5.07 -9.98
C ILE A 152 12.57 -3.68 -10.60
N ALA A 153 11.89 -3.56 -11.75
CA ALA A 153 11.67 -2.29 -12.43
C ALA A 153 10.79 -1.34 -11.59
N ASP A 154 9.69 -1.84 -11.03
CA ASP A 154 8.79 -1.05 -10.20
C ASP A 154 9.43 -0.68 -8.86
N TYR A 155 10.18 -1.63 -8.27
CA TYR A 155 10.97 -1.42 -7.06
C TYR A 155 11.98 -0.28 -7.24
N LEU A 156 12.84 -0.36 -8.26
CA LEU A 156 13.83 0.68 -8.54
C LEU A 156 13.18 2.02 -8.90
N SER A 157 12.09 1.99 -9.67
CA SER A 157 11.36 3.21 -10.06
C SER A 157 10.81 3.96 -8.85
N PHE A 158 10.33 3.25 -7.84
CA PHE A 158 9.88 3.85 -6.58
C PHE A 158 11.00 4.67 -5.91
N PHE A 159 12.16 4.04 -5.68
CA PHE A 159 13.27 4.70 -4.98
C PHE A 159 13.93 5.80 -5.79
N ILE A 160 14.11 5.62 -7.10
CA ILE A 160 14.63 6.67 -7.99
C ILE A 160 13.71 7.89 -7.95
N THR A 161 12.40 7.69 -8.01
CA THR A 161 11.44 8.80 -7.95
C THR A 161 11.47 9.51 -6.61
N LEU A 162 11.57 8.76 -5.51
CA LEU A 162 11.68 9.30 -4.17
C LEU A 162 12.94 10.17 -4.02
N VAL A 163 14.10 9.67 -4.44
CA VAL A 163 15.39 10.41 -4.39
C VAL A 163 15.39 11.62 -5.31
N ALA A 164 14.85 11.52 -6.52
CA ALA A 164 14.78 12.64 -7.47
C ALA A 164 13.99 13.84 -6.91
N ARG A 165 13.02 13.58 -6.03
CA ARG A 165 12.20 14.62 -5.38
C ARG A 165 12.89 15.30 -4.22
N PHE A 166 13.83 14.64 -3.54
CA PHE A 166 14.60 15.22 -2.45
C PHE A 166 15.56 16.34 -2.88
N LYS A 167 15.60 16.72 -4.18
CA LYS A 167 16.39 17.84 -4.74
C LYS A 167 17.70 18.03 -3.97
N VAL A 168 18.55 17.00 -3.96
CA VAL A 168 19.89 17.11 -3.40
C VAL A 168 20.66 18.03 -4.34
N SER A 169 20.53 19.34 -4.12
CA SER A 169 21.42 20.31 -4.73
C SER A 169 22.81 19.98 -4.20
N PRO A 170 23.81 19.73 -5.06
CA PRO A 170 25.17 19.77 -4.57
C PRO A 170 25.39 21.21 -4.10
N GLU A 171 25.54 21.40 -2.79
CA GLU A 171 26.19 22.59 -2.27
C GLU A 171 27.64 22.51 -2.76
N PHE A 172 27.86 22.92 -4.00
CA PHE A 172 29.19 23.29 -4.44
C PHE A 172 29.56 24.49 -3.58
N GLY A 173 30.34 24.23 -2.54
CA GLY A 173 31.01 25.26 -1.77
C GLY A 173 31.70 26.18 -2.76
N SER A 174 31.12 27.36 -2.93
CA SER A 174 31.81 28.51 -3.50
C SER A 174 32.80 28.99 -2.43
N SER A 175 33.81 28.17 -2.14
CA SER A 175 35.05 28.71 -1.63
C SER A 175 35.73 29.35 -2.84
N ASP A 176 35.63 30.68 -2.89
CA ASP A 176 36.39 31.59 -3.72
C ASP A 176 37.78 31.04 -4.06
N PHE A 177 37.93 30.48 -5.26
CA PHE A 177 39.21 30.61 -5.96
C PHE A 177 39.25 32.03 -6.50
N LYS A 178 39.58 32.96 -5.61
CA LYS A 178 40.08 34.27 -5.98
C LYS A 178 41.34 34.01 -6.81
N GLY A 179 41.19 34.06 -8.13
CA GLY A 179 42.32 34.04 -9.03
C GLY A 179 43.24 35.20 -8.67
N ASP A 180 44.46 34.89 -8.30
CA ASP A 180 45.54 35.88 -8.27
C ASP A 180 45.81 36.30 -9.72
N PRO A 181 45.67 37.59 -10.07
CA PRO A 181 46.21 38.09 -11.31
C PRO A 181 47.72 38.26 -11.13
N LEU A 182 48.46 37.59 -12.02
CA LEU A 182 49.84 37.86 -12.41
C LEU A 182 50.42 39.22 -11.91
N CYS A 183 51.32 39.16 -10.95
CA CYS A 183 52.51 40.02 -10.82
C CYS A 183 53.55 39.32 -9.91
#